data_AF-A4IA68-F1
#
_entry.id   AF-A4IA68-F1
#
_cell.length_a   1.000
_cell.length_b   1.000
_cell.length_c   1.000
_cell.angle_alpha   90.00
_cell.angle_beta   90.00
_cell.angle_gamma   90.00
#
_symmetry.space_group_name_H-M   'P 1'
#
loop_
_entity.id
_entity.type
_entity.pdbx_description
1 polymer ?
#
loop_
_entity_poly.entity_id
_entity_poly.type
_entity_poly.pdbx_seq_one_letter_code
_entity_poly.pdbx_strand_id
1 'polypeptide(L)'
;MLRLTRRSLVQRSRMTLEANFKSHSAAANPATDASVTGKVKAELKKMIKIQLVLIPICVVFMVWMYPTPTEEDERRMRLEYERNAGWKT
;
A
#
# COMPACT_ATOMS: atom_id res chain seq x y z
N MET A 1 20.63 -17.37 48.46
CA MET A 1 20.28 -15.95 48.27
C MET A 1 20.00 -15.56 46.82
N LEU A 2 20.85 -15.90 45.83
CA LEU A 2 20.70 -15.47 44.42
C LEU A 2 19.32 -15.76 43.79
N ARG A 3 18.67 -16.88 44.11
CA ARG A 3 17.33 -17.22 43.58
C ARG A 3 16.23 -16.28 44.07
N LEU A 4 16.33 -15.75 45.29
CA LEU A 4 15.36 -14.80 45.85
C LEU A 4 15.48 -13.43 45.16
N THR A 5 16.71 -12.96 44.93
CA THR A 5 16.98 -11.71 44.21
C THR A 5 16.47 -11.76 42.77
N ARG A 6 16.63 -12.91 42.08
CA ARG A 6 16.12 -13.05 40.70
C ARG A 6 14.59 -12.98 40.65
N ARG A 7 13.90 -13.61 41.61
CA ARG A 7 12.42 -13.57 41.68
C ARG A 7 11.89 -12.16 41.97
N SER A 8 12.50 -11.44 42.91
CA SER A 8 12.06 -10.07 43.24
C SER A 8 12.28 -9.10 42.07
N LEU A 9 13.38 -9.26 41.32
CA LEU A 9 13.68 -8.43 40.16
C LEU A 9 12.69 -8.68 39.00
N VAL A 10 12.31 -9.94 38.77
CA VAL A 10 11.27 -10.30 37.78
C VAL A 10 9.88 -9.78 38.19
N GLN A 11 9.54 -9.82 39.49
CA GLN A 11 8.27 -9.25 39.95
C GLN A 11 8.24 -7.73 39.79
N ARG A 12 9.34 -7.03 40.11
CA ARG A 12 9.44 -5.59 39.88
C ARG A 12 9.35 -5.25 38.39
N SER A 13 10.05 -5.97 37.52
CA SER A 13 9.97 -5.70 36.09
C SER A 13 8.56 -5.93 35.53
N ARG A 14 7.85 -6.98 35.97
CA ARG A 14 6.44 -7.20 35.60
C ARG A 14 5.54 -6.07 36.07
N MET A 15 5.66 -5.63 37.33
CA MET A 15 4.88 -4.51 37.84
C MET A 15 5.15 -3.21 37.08
N THR A 16 6.42 -2.92 36.77
CA THR A 16 6.77 -1.74 35.96
C THR A 16 6.20 -1.84 34.54
N LEU A 17 6.26 -3.02 33.92
CA LEU A 17 5.72 -3.24 32.59
C LEU A 17 4.19 -3.04 32.57
N GLU A 18 3.48 -3.65 33.53
CA GLU A 18 2.02 -3.50 33.67
C GLU A 18 1.60 -2.05 33.92
N ALA A 19 2.36 -1.30 34.73
CA ALA A 19 2.11 0.11 34.98
C ALA A 19 2.28 0.96 33.71
N ASN A 20 3.31 0.68 32.90
CA ASN A 20 3.51 1.37 31.62
C ASN A 20 2.42 1.02 30.59
N PHE A 21 1.99 -0.24 30.51
CA PHE A 21 0.88 -0.60 29.62
C PHE A 21 -0.42 0.11 30.00
N LYS A 22 -0.72 0.23 31.31
CA LYS A 22 -1.91 0.97 31.77
C LYS A 22 -1.84 2.46 31.48
N SER A 23 -0.67 3.09 31.61
CA SER A 23 -0.54 4.52 31.28
C SER A 23 -0.72 4.77 29.78
N HIS A 24 -0.22 3.88 28.92
CA HIS A 24 -0.44 3.97 27.48
C HIS A 24 -1.90 3.68 27.07
N SER A 25 -2.58 2.73 27.72
CA SER A 25 -3.99 2.46 27.43
C SER A 25 -4.90 3.61 27.86
N ALA A 26 -4.59 4.27 28.98
CA ALA A 26 -5.34 5.45 29.43
C ALA A 26 -5.09 6.67 28.52
N ALA A 27 -3.95 6.72 27.83
CA ALA A 27 -3.64 7.77 26.85
C ALA A 27 -4.28 7.55 25.47
N ALA A 28 -4.90 6.38 25.23
CA ALA A 28 -5.76 6.15 24.07
C ALA A 28 -7.08 6.90 24.28
N ASN A 29 -7.01 8.24 24.26
CA ASN A 29 -8.18 9.08 24.28
C ASN A 29 -8.94 8.84 22.97
N PRO A 30 -10.21 8.40 22.99
CA PRO A 30 -10.98 8.16 21.77
C PRO A 30 -11.09 9.43 20.90
N ALA A 31 -10.94 10.61 21.49
CA ALA A 31 -10.86 11.88 20.76
C ALA A 31 -9.64 11.97 19.82
N THR A 32 -8.48 11.40 20.19
CA THR A 32 -7.31 11.37 19.29
C THR A 32 -7.50 10.33 18.18
N ASP A 33 -8.12 9.19 18.47
CA ASP A 33 -8.41 8.16 17.45
C ASP A 33 -9.41 8.67 16.39
N ALA A 34 -10.43 9.41 16.82
CA ALA A 34 -11.35 10.11 15.91
C ALA A 34 -10.62 11.15 15.03
N SER A 35 -9.64 11.85 15.59
CA SER A 35 -8.80 12.81 14.85
C SER A 35 -7.90 12.11 13.83
N VAL A 36 -7.24 11.01 14.21
CA VAL A 36 -6.38 10.23 13.32
C VAL A 36 -7.19 9.60 12.18
N THR A 37 -8.32 8.96 12.48
CA THR A 37 -9.21 8.38 11.46
C THR A 37 -9.77 9.46 10.52
N GLY A 38 -10.14 10.63 11.05
CA GLY A 38 -10.54 11.78 10.24
C GLY A 38 -9.43 12.27 9.31
N LYS A 39 -8.18 12.35 9.81
CA LYS A 39 -7.01 12.75 9.02
C LYS A 39 -6.71 11.73 7.91
N VAL A 40 -6.73 10.44 8.22
CA VAL A 40 -6.52 9.37 7.23
C VAL A 40 -7.59 9.41 6.14
N LYS A 41 -8.87 9.60 6.52
CA LYS A 41 -9.96 9.73 5.56
C LYS A 41 -9.79 10.96 4.66
N ALA A 42 -9.32 12.07 5.22
CA ALA A 42 -9.06 13.29 4.46
C ALA A 42 -7.90 13.10 3.46
N GLU A 43 -6.80 12.48 3.88
CA GLU A 43 -5.66 12.17 3.00
C GLU A 43 -6.05 11.18 1.90
N LEU A 44 -6.78 10.11 2.23
CA LEU A 44 -7.26 9.16 1.24
C LEU A 44 -8.16 9.83 0.19
N LYS A 45 -9.04 10.77 0.62
CA LYS A 45 -9.87 11.55 -0.31
C LYS A 45 -9.03 12.42 -1.25
N LYS A 46 -7.91 12.99 -0.80
CA LYS A 46 -6.98 13.73 -1.66
C LYS A 46 -6.30 12.81 -2.66
N MET A 47 -5.81 11.65 -2.21
CA MET A 47 -5.17 10.66 -3.08
C MET A 47 -6.11 10.19 -4.19
N ILE A 48 -7.37 9.87 -3.84
CA ILE A 48 -8.39 9.47 -4.83
C ILE A 48 -8.65 10.59 -5.83
N LYS A 49 -8.77 11.85 -5.39
CA LYS A 49 -8.95 13.00 -6.30
C LYS A 49 -7.79 13.16 -7.28
N ILE A 50 -6.56 12.96 -6.83
CA ILE A 50 -5.37 13.02 -7.69
C ILE A 50 -5.41 11.89 -8.71
N GLN A 51 -5.67 10.65 -8.28
CA GLN A 51 -5.76 9.49 -9.17
C GLN A 51 -6.88 9.64 -10.22
N LEU A 52 -8.02 10.25 -9.84
CA LEU A 52 -9.14 10.49 -10.74
C LEU A 52 -8.77 11.40 -11.92
N VAL A 53 -7.81 12.31 -11.74
CA VAL A 53 -7.29 13.17 -12.81
C VAL A 53 -6.09 12.54 -13.53
N LEU A 54 -5.18 11.91 -12.78
CA LEU A 54 -3.95 11.33 -13.32
C LEU A 54 -4.23 10.15 -14.27
N ILE A 55 -5.15 9.26 -13.90
CA ILE A 55 -5.45 8.05 -14.68
C ILE A 55 -5.95 8.42 -16.10
N PRO A 56 -6.96 9.28 -16.30
CA PRO A 56 -7.38 9.68 -17.64
C PRO A 56 -6.26 10.31 -18.46
N ILE A 57 -5.41 11.15 -17.87
CA ILE A 57 -4.27 11.77 -18.55
C ILE A 57 -3.29 10.69 -19.03
N CYS A 58 -2.95 9.74 -18.16
CA CYS A 58 -2.08 8.62 -18.52
C CYS A 58 -2.68 7.75 -19.64
N VAL A 59 -4.00 7.52 -19.61
CA VAL A 59 -4.69 6.76 -20.66
C VAL A 59 -4.63 7.50 -22.00
N VAL A 60 -4.91 8.80 -22.03
CA VAL A 60 -4.80 9.62 -23.24
C VAL A 60 -3.37 9.60 -23.78
N PHE A 61 -2.39 9.73 -22.90
CA PHE A 61 -0.97 9.67 -23.28
C PHE A 61 -0.59 8.29 -23.85
N MET A 62 -1.06 7.20 -23.24
CA MET A 62 -0.82 5.84 -23.74
C MET A 62 -1.43 5.60 -25.10
N VAL A 63 -2.68 6.03 -25.33
CA VAL A 63 -3.35 5.91 -26.64
C VAL A 63 -2.64 6.75 -27.70
N TRP A 64 -2.09 7.90 -27.32
CA TRP A 64 -1.35 8.76 -28.23
C TRP A 64 0.03 8.19 -28.58
N MET A 65 0.75 7.64 -27.60
CA MET A 65 2.09 7.05 -27.79
C MET A 65 2.04 5.68 -28.47
N TYR A 66 0.99 4.91 -28.17
CA TYR A 66 0.75 3.56 -28.70
C TYR A 66 -0.65 3.53 -29.32
N PRO A 67 -0.83 4.15 -30.49
CA PRO A 67 -2.11 4.11 -31.19
C PRO A 67 -2.50 2.66 -31.43
N THR A 68 -3.79 2.37 -31.32
CA THR A 68 -4.32 1.04 -31.62
C THR A 68 -3.93 0.69 -33.07
N PRO A 69 -3.26 -0.44 -33.29
CA PRO A 69 -2.83 -0.84 -34.62
C PRO A 69 -4.06 -0.98 -35.53
N THR A 70 -3.92 -0.56 -36.78
CA THR A 70 -4.96 -0.78 -37.78
C THR A 70 -5.02 -2.26 -38.16
N GLU A 71 -6.10 -2.71 -38.81
CA GLU A 71 -6.20 -4.11 -39.28
C GLU A 71 -5.01 -4.51 -40.19
N GLU A 72 -4.45 -3.56 -40.94
CA GLU A 72 -3.27 -3.76 -41.77
C GLU A 72 -2.00 -3.97 -40.93
N ASP A 73 -1.82 -3.18 -39.88
CA ASP A 73 -0.72 -3.33 -38.92
C ASP A 73 -0.82 -4.67 -38.18
N GLU A 74 -2.02 -5.08 -37.78
CA GLU A 74 -2.25 -6.38 -37.16
C GLU A 74 -1.90 -7.54 -38.08
N ARG A 75 -2.28 -7.46 -39.37
CA ARG A 75 -1.89 -8.45 -40.38
C ARG A 75 -0.38 -8.51 -40.55
N ARG A 76 0.28 -7.35 -40.63
CA ARG A 76 1.74 -7.27 -40.76
C ARG A 76 2.44 -7.88 -39.53
N MET A 77 2.00 -7.52 -38.32
CA MET A 77 2.53 -8.08 -37.08
C MET A 77 2.32 -9.59 -37.03
N ARG A 78 1.15 -10.10 -37.43
CA ARG A 78 0.89 -11.54 -37.49
C ARG A 78 1.85 -12.27 -38.43
N LEU A 79 2.08 -11.75 -39.63
CA LEU A 79 3.03 -12.32 -40.58
C LEU A 79 4.47 -12.30 -40.03
N GLU A 80 4.87 -11.22 -39.34
CA GLU A 80 6.17 -11.14 -38.68
C GLU A 80 6.29 -12.15 -37.52
N TYR A 81 5.23 -12.34 -36.74
CA TYR A 81 5.15 -13.36 -35.69
C TYR A 81 5.24 -14.78 -36.25
N GLU A 82 4.49 -15.10 -37.30
CA GLU A 82 4.50 -16.42 -37.95
C GLU A 82 5.89 -16.74 -38.52
N ARG A 83 6.52 -15.76 -39.17
CA ARG A 83 7.90 -15.87 -39.66
C ARG A 83 8.90 -16.11 -38.53
N ASN A 84 8.77 -15.38 -37.41
CA ASN A 84 9.68 -15.51 -36.27
C ASN A 84 9.44 -16.79 -35.46
N ALA A 85 8.21 -17.28 -35.40
CA ALA A 85 7.85 -18.54 -34.75
C ALA A 85 8.32 -19.77 -35.54
N GLY A 86 8.87 -19.59 -36.74
CA GLY A 86 9.30 -20.68 -37.60
C GLY A 86 8.13 -21.54 -38.09
N TRP A 87 6.90 -21.02 -38.05
CA TRP A 87 5.75 -21.63 -38.72
C TRP A 87 5.94 -21.43 -40.22
N LYS A 88 6.74 -22.33 -40.82
CA LYS A 88 6.67 -22.58 -42.25
C LYS A 88 5.31 -23.24 -42.51
N THR A 89 4.36 -22.48 -43.05
CA THR A 89 3.44 -23.07 -44.04
C THR A 89 4.27 -23.75 -45.13
#